data_AF-A0AAD3VX28-F1
#
_entry.id   AF-A0AAD3VX28-F1
#
_cell.length_a   1.000
_cell.length_b   1.000
_cell.length_c   1.000
_cell.angle_alpha   90.00
_cell.angle_beta   90.00
_cell.angle_gamma   90.00
#
_symmetry.space_group_name_H-M   'P 1'
#
loop_
_entity.id
_entity.type
_entity.pdbx_description
1 polymer ?
#
loop_
_entity_poly.entity_id
_entity_poly.type
_entity_poly.pdbx_seq_one_letter_code
_entity_poly.pdbx_strand_id
1 'polypeptide(L)'
;YLGIDEPIIANGGALIARIGEPPIYEKTIDRHVAQNIALELKALGYPFYFLVRKDMYTHVKGRETEKYSRLLGYGINIVESIREIPGAPTQIALRVPPEQSDRILRSLHAKWLPKVTVIKSLPHLLEIQPPGVSKAKAVEFLADSMSIDREEVLAIGDGLNDLDMLMWSGMRAAVQNAHEIVKRNVPYVSGKPYSEGVRDIVQEFAGWQIAKDQ
;
A
#
# COMPACT_ATOMS: atom_id res chain seq x y z
N TYR A 1 3.10 -20.42 4.85
CA TYR A 1 1.73 -19.89 5.01
C TYR A 1 1.44 -19.90 6.50
N LEU A 2 1.09 -18.75 7.10
CA LEU A 2 0.94 -18.64 8.56
C LEU A 2 -0.46 -19.06 9.07
N GLY A 3 -1.39 -19.42 8.17
CA GLY A 3 -2.75 -19.81 8.55
C GLY A 3 -3.57 -18.64 9.14
N ILE A 4 -3.25 -17.42 8.71
CA ILE A 4 -3.87 -16.17 9.17
C ILE A 4 -5.18 -15.96 8.40
N ASP A 5 -6.32 -16.02 9.11
CA ASP A 5 -7.67 -15.70 8.61
C ASP A 5 -8.10 -14.27 9.00
N GLU A 6 -7.16 -13.49 9.55
CA GLU A 6 -7.36 -12.13 10.02
C GLU A 6 -7.53 -11.12 8.86
N PRO A 7 -8.12 -9.94 9.15
CA PRO A 7 -8.30 -8.89 8.16
C PRO A 7 -7.00 -8.45 7.48
N ILE A 8 -7.10 -8.18 6.18
CA ILE A 8 -6.01 -7.67 5.35
C ILE A 8 -6.20 -6.18 5.12
N ILE A 9 -5.17 -5.40 5.44
CA ILE A 9 -5.05 -4.00 5.02
C ILE A 9 -4.39 -3.97 3.64
N ALA A 10 -5.08 -3.41 2.65
CA ALA A 10 -4.63 -3.32 1.26
C ALA A 10 -4.73 -1.88 0.72
N ASN A 11 -4.17 -1.66 -0.48
CA ASN A 11 -4.28 -0.40 -1.22
C ASN A 11 -3.84 0.83 -0.39
N GLY A 12 -2.69 0.68 0.29
CA GLY A 12 -2.11 1.70 1.16
C GLY A 12 -2.95 2.09 2.38
N GLY A 13 -3.92 1.25 2.77
CA GLY A 13 -4.84 1.52 3.87
C GLY A 13 -6.24 1.95 3.43
N ALA A 14 -6.51 2.01 2.12
CA ALA A 14 -7.83 2.35 1.60
C ALA A 14 -8.84 1.20 1.71
N LEU A 15 -8.38 -0.02 1.98
CA LEU A 15 -9.23 -1.21 2.08
C LEU A 15 -8.80 -2.06 3.27
N ILE A 16 -9.78 -2.47 4.09
CA ILE A 16 -9.62 -3.49 5.14
C ILE A 16 -10.70 -4.54 4.92
N ALA A 17 -10.31 -5.79 4.68
CA ALA A 17 -11.27 -6.86 4.36
C ALA A 17 -10.77 -8.24 4.80
N ARG A 18 -11.71 -9.15 5.07
CA ARG A 18 -11.42 -10.59 5.14
C ARG A 18 -11.69 -11.24 3.78
N ILE A 19 -11.00 -12.34 3.51
CA ILE A 19 -11.20 -13.08 2.27
C ILE A 19 -12.62 -13.66 2.26
N GLY A 20 -13.39 -13.35 1.22
CA GLY A 20 -14.76 -13.86 1.06
C GLY A 20 -15.85 -13.03 1.75
N GLU A 21 -15.49 -11.99 2.51
CA GLU A 21 -16.43 -11.12 3.21
C GLU A 21 -16.52 -9.72 2.56
N PRO A 22 -17.60 -8.96 2.83
CA PRO A 22 -17.63 -7.53 2.54
C PRO A 22 -16.48 -6.77 3.24
N PRO A 23 -15.99 -5.66 2.66
CA PRO A 23 -14.97 -4.84 3.32
C PRO A 23 -15.45 -4.32 4.68
N ILE A 24 -14.57 -4.40 5.68
CA ILE A 24 -14.74 -3.78 7.00
C ILE A 24 -14.58 -2.26 6.87
N TYR A 25 -13.64 -1.84 6.03
CA TYR A 25 -13.41 -0.44 5.69
C TYR A 25 -13.05 -0.33 4.21
N GLU A 26 -13.63 0.66 3.54
CA GLU A 26 -13.34 0.98 2.15
C GLU A 26 -13.40 2.49 1.97
N LYS A 27 -12.33 3.06 1.44
CA LYS A 27 -12.29 4.45 1.00
C LYS A 27 -11.88 4.51 -0.46
N THR A 28 -12.63 5.29 -1.24
CA THR A 28 -12.42 5.39 -2.68
C THR A 28 -12.11 6.82 -3.09
N ILE A 29 -11.44 6.95 -4.23
CA ILE A 29 -11.29 8.20 -4.94
C ILE A 29 -12.61 8.44 -5.67
N ASP A 30 -13.17 9.64 -5.54
CA ASP A 30 -14.37 10.02 -6.29
C ASP A 30 -14.20 9.66 -7.79
N ARG A 31 -15.23 9.05 -8.38
CA ARG A 31 -15.14 8.51 -9.74
C ARG A 31 -14.79 9.60 -10.76
N HIS A 32 -15.36 10.79 -10.63
CA HIS A 32 -15.09 11.88 -11.56
C HIS A 32 -13.68 12.43 -11.37
N VAL A 33 -13.21 12.52 -10.13
CA VAL A 33 -11.81 12.87 -9.83
C VAL A 33 -10.85 11.85 -10.44
N ALA A 34 -11.09 10.55 -10.23
CA ALA A 34 -10.27 9.47 -10.77
C ALA A 34 -10.21 9.50 -12.32
N GLN A 35 -11.36 9.71 -12.97
CA GLN A 35 -11.43 9.82 -14.43
C GLN A 35 -10.65 11.03 -14.96
N ASN A 36 -10.74 12.20 -14.30
CA ASN A 36 -10.00 13.39 -14.73
C ASN A 36 -8.49 13.24 -14.50
N ILE A 37 -8.06 12.63 -13.39
CA ILE A 37 -6.66 12.26 -13.16
C ILE A 37 -6.19 11.35 -14.28
N ALA A 38 -6.96 10.32 -14.62
CA ALA A 38 -6.59 9.36 -15.65
C ALA A 38 -6.44 9.97 -17.05
N LEU A 39 -7.22 11.00 -17.40
CA LEU A 39 -7.03 11.76 -18.63
C LEU A 39 -5.67 12.48 -18.65
N GLU A 40 -5.25 13.05 -17.52
CA GLU A 40 -3.93 13.65 -17.37
C GLU A 40 -2.81 12.62 -17.42
N LEU A 41 -2.96 11.47 -16.75
CA LEU A 41 -1.98 10.39 -16.79
C LEU A 41 -1.82 9.82 -18.21
N LYS A 42 -2.92 9.72 -18.97
CA LYS A 42 -2.88 9.32 -20.38
C LYS A 42 -2.08 10.31 -21.22
N ALA A 43 -2.19 11.61 -20.96
CA ALA A 43 -1.40 12.63 -21.65
C ALA A 43 0.10 12.56 -21.32
N LEU A 44 0.48 12.04 -20.15
CA LEU A 44 1.88 11.77 -19.80
C LEU A 44 2.46 10.55 -20.55
N GLY A 45 1.63 9.69 -21.13
CA GLY A 45 2.07 8.53 -21.91
C GLY A 45 2.62 7.36 -21.09
N TYR A 46 2.36 7.34 -19.78
CA TYR A 46 2.81 6.28 -18.88
C TYR A 46 1.68 5.31 -18.52
N PRO A 47 1.98 4.02 -18.29
CA PRO A 47 0.96 3.05 -17.89
C PRO A 47 0.46 3.32 -16.47
N PHE A 48 -0.84 3.18 -16.29
CA PHE A 48 -1.48 3.27 -14.98
C PHE A 48 -2.61 2.24 -14.84
N TYR A 49 -2.90 1.92 -13.59
CA TYR A 49 -3.78 0.83 -13.19
C TYR A 49 -4.68 1.30 -12.06
N PHE A 50 -5.96 1.01 -12.17
CA PHE A 50 -6.95 1.30 -11.14
C PHE A 50 -7.15 0.05 -10.29
N LEU A 51 -7.05 0.20 -8.99
CA LEU A 51 -7.44 -0.83 -8.05
C LEU A 51 -8.87 -0.51 -7.62
N VAL A 52 -9.76 -1.47 -7.84
CA VAL A 52 -11.15 -1.44 -7.39
C VAL A 52 -11.29 -2.64 -6.46
N ARG A 53 -11.14 -2.37 -5.15
CA ARG A 53 -10.99 -3.41 -4.12
C ARG A 53 -9.78 -4.30 -4.41
N LYS A 54 -10.03 -5.58 -4.71
CA LYS A 54 -8.98 -6.54 -5.09
C LYS A 54 -8.59 -6.40 -6.55
N ASP A 55 -9.56 -6.10 -7.43
CA ASP A 55 -9.40 -6.22 -8.86
C ASP A 55 -8.65 -5.02 -9.45
N MET A 56 -7.77 -5.30 -10.41
CA MET A 56 -6.97 -4.28 -11.09
C MET A 56 -7.45 -4.10 -12.52
N TYR A 57 -7.57 -2.84 -12.96
CA TYR A 57 -8.08 -2.46 -14.27
C TYR A 57 -7.14 -1.49 -15.00
N THR A 58 -7.05 -1.60 -16.32
CA THR A 58 -6.40 -0.58 -17.15
C THR A 58 -7.03 -0.51 -18.54
N HIS A 59 -6.85 0.62 -19.21
CA HIS A 59 -7.16 0.76 -20.64
C HIS A 59 -5.95 0.45 -21.54
N VAL A 60 -4.77 0.24 -20.94
CA VAL A 60 -3.52 0.02 -21.67
C VAL A 60 -3.40 -1.45 -22.09
N LYS A 61 -3.41 -1.68 -23.41
CA LYS A 61 -3.30 -3.02 -24.01
C LYS A 61 -1.85 -3.39 -24.33
N GLY A 62 -1.58 -4.69 -24.35
CA GLY A 62 -0.35 -5.26 -24.94
C GLY A 62 0.74 -5.63 -23.94
N ARG A 63 1.95 -5.79 -24.49
CA ARG A 63 3.09 -6.47 -23.83
C ARG A 63 3.50 -5.87 -22.49
N GLU A 64 3.33 -4.57 -22.29
CA GLU A 64 3.68 -3.91 -21.04
C GLU A 64 2.77 -4.36 -19.88
N THR A 65 1.46 -4.28 -20.07
CA THR A 65 0.45 -4.75 -19.10
C THR A 65 0.60 -6.25 -18.83
N GLU A 66 0.84 -7.06 -19.87
CA GLU A 66 1.08 -8.50 -19.72
C GLU A 66 2.36 -8.82 -18.94
N LYS A 67 3.44 -8.07 -19.18
CA LYS A 67 4.69 -8.22 -18.42
C LYS A 67 4.48 -7.81 -16.96
N TYR A 68 3.73 -6.73 -16.72
CA TYR A 68 3.47 -6.26 -15.37
C TYR A 68 2.55 -7.22 -14.59
N SER A 69 1.48 -7.72 -15.22
CA SER A 69 0.61 -8.74 -14.64
C SER A 69 1.40 -9.99 -14.24
N ARG A 70 2.31 -10.47 -15.10
CA ARG A 70 3.21 -11.59 -14.78
C ARG A 70 4.18 -11.29 -13.65
N LEU A 71 4.76 -10.08 -13.62
CA LEU A 71 5.67 -9.65 -12.56
C LEU A 71 4.97 -9.65 -11.20
N LEU A 72 3.72 -9.19 -11.15
CA LEU A 72 2.93 -9.16 -9.92
C LEU A 72 2.36 -10.53 -9.53
N GLY A 73 2.29 -11.48 -10.46
CA GLY A 73 1.49 -12.69 -10.29
C GLY A 73 0.00 -12.40 -10.13
N TYR A 74 -0.48 -11.25 -10.64
CA TYR A 74 -1.85 -10.77 -10.44
C TYR A 74 -2.49 -10.40 -11.77
N GLY A 75 -3.70 -10.89 -12.01
CA GLY A 75 -4.46 -10.61 -13.24
C GLY A 75 -4.83 -9.14 -13.37
N ILE A 76 -4.68 -8.58 -14.57
CA ILE A 76 -5.08 -7.20 -14.88
C ILE A 76 -6.21 -7.24 -15.90
N ASN A 77 -7.36 -6.71 -15.53
CA ASN A 77 -8.51 -6.59 -16.41
C ASN A 77 -8.31 -5.42 -17.37
N ILE A 78 -8.47 -5.68 -18.66
CA ILE A 78 -8.38 -4.65 -19.70
C ILE A 78 -9.79 -4.18 -20.03
N VAL A 79 -10.00 -2.86 -20.01
CA VAL A 79 -11.24 -2.20 -20.44
C VAL A 79 -10.99 -1.39 -21.72
N GLU A 80 -12.01 -1.16 -22.54
CA GLU A 80 -11.85 -0.35 -23.77
C GLU A 80 -11.69 1.14 -23.44
N SER A 81 -12.33 1.59 -22.37
CA SER A 81 -12.32 2.98 -21.92
C SER A 81 -12.13 3.10 -20.43
N ILE A 82 -11.42 4.15 -19.98
CA ILE A 82 -11.33 4.54 -18.56
C ILE A 82 -12.72 4.70 -17.92
N ARG A 83 -13.75 5.03 -18.72
CA ARG A 83 -15.12 5.17 -18.24
C ARG A 83 -15.80 3.85 -17.89
N GLU A 84 -15.29 2.73 -18.39
CA GLU A 84 -15.85 1.38 -18.19
C GLU A 84 -15.29 0.68 -16.94
N ILE A 85 -14.38 1.33 -16.22
CA ILE A 85 -13.85 0.80 -14.96
C ILE A 85 -15.01 0.64 -13.97
N PRO A 86 -15.18 -0.55 -13.38
CA PRO A 86 -16.25 -0.78 -12.43
C PRO A 86 -15.99 -0.02 -11.13
N GLY A 87 -17.04 0.51 -10.52
CA GLY A 87 -16.94 1.20 -9.23
C GLY A 87 -16.08 2.47 -9.22
N ALA A 88 -15.76 2.92 -8.01
CA ALA A 88 -14.80 3.98 -7.75
C ALA A 88 -13.51 3.31 -7.24
N PRO A 89 -12.32 3.73 -7.70
CA PRO A 89 -11.09 3.05 -7.34
C PRO A 89 -10.66 3.37 -5.89
N THR A 90 -10.14 2.36 -5.20
CA THR A 90 -9.45 2.52 -3.90
C THR A 90 -8.05 3.10 -4.07
N GLN A 91 -7.44 2.93 -5.25
CA GLN A 91 -6.11 3.44 -5.57
C GLN A 91 -5.90 3.52 -7.09
N ILE A 92 -5.03 4.43 -7.54
CA ILE A 92 -4.48 4.41 -8.90
C ILE A 92 -2.96 4.26 -8.80
N ALA A 93 -2.41 3.21 -9.40
CA ALA A 93 -0.99 2.96 -9.52
C ALA A 93 -0.47 3.47 -10.87
N LEU A 94 0.50 4.37 -10.86
CA LEU A 94 1.12 4.98 -12.03
C LEU A 94 2.60 4.58 -12.09
N ARG A 95 3.03 3.94 -13.18
CA ARG A 95 4.44 3.55 -13.34
C ARG A 95 5.18 4.54 -14.23
N VAL A 96 6.26 5.09 -13.70
CA VAL A 96 7.05 6.16 -14.34
C VAL A 96 8.54 5.83 -14.26
N PRO A 97 9.38 6.41 -15.14
CA PRO A 97 10.82 6.33 -14.97
C PRO A 97 11.26 6.93 -13.62
N PRO A 98 12.18 6.29 -12.87
CA PRO A 98 12.60 6.74 -11.56
C PRO A 98 13.02 8.21 -11.49
N GLU A 99 13.77 8.68 -12.48
CA GLU A 99 14.28 10.03 -12.61
C GLU A 99 13.18 11.09 -12.81
N GLN A 100 11.97 10.67 -13.20
CA GLN A 100 10.83 11.57 -13.39
C GLN A 100 9.82 11.52 -12.24
N SER A 101 9.91 10.50 -11.38
CA SER A 101 8.92 10.23 -10.32
C SER A 101 8.65 11.44 -9.42
N ASP A 102 9.70 12.11 -8.93
CA ASP A 102 9.56 13.25 -8.02
C ASP A 102 8.95 14.48 -8.68
N ARG A 103 9.27 14.71 -9.96
CA ARG A 103 8.69 15.81 -10.73
C ARG A 103 7.19 15.59 -10.96
N ILE A 104 6.82 14.38 -11.37
CA ILE A 104 5.42 14.00 -11.62
C ILE A 104 4.62 14.01 -10.31
N LEU A 105 5.18 13.48 -9.22
CA LEU A 105 4.57 13.52 -7.89
C LEU A 105 4.24 14.95 -7.48
N ARG A 106 5.21 15.88 -7.57
CA ARG A 106 4.97 17.29 -7.23
C ARG A 106 3.89 17.93 -8.09
N SER A 107 3.87 17.63 -9.39
CA SER A 107 2.85 18.14 -10.32
C SER A 107 1.45 17.64 -9.94
N LEU A 108 1.31 16.34 -9.68
CA LEU A 108 0.03 15.75 -9.30
C LEU A 108 -0.44 16.25 -7.92
N HIS A 109 0.47 16.40 -6.96
CA HIS A 109 0.19 17.01 -5.66
C HIS A 109 -0.36 18.41 -5.79
N ALA A 110 0.36 19.29 -6.50
CA ALA A 110 0.00 20.69 -6.63
C ALA A 110 -1.40 20.89 -7.23
N LYS A 111 -1.82 19.97 -8.11
CA LYS A 111 -3.10 20.07 -8.82
C LYS A 111 -4.26 19.37 -8.10
N TRP A 112 -4.00 18.22 -7.49
CA TRP A 112 -5.06 17.33 -7.02
C TRP A 112 -5.25 17.32 -5.51
N LEU A 113 -4.37 17.95 -4.71
CA LEU A 113 -4.65 18.21 -3.31
C LEU A 113 -5.81 19.24 -3.16
N PRO A 114 -6.69 19.10 -2.15
CA PRO A 114 -6.76 18.03 -1.15
C PRO A 114 -7.65 16.85 -1.58
N LYS A 115 -8.01 16.72 -2.86
CA LYS A 115 -8.95 15.69 -3.35
C LYS A 115 -8.35 14.29 -3.35
N VAL A 116 -7.04 14.16 -3.47
CA VAL A 116 -6.28 12.90 -3.39
C VAL A 116 -4.92 13.14 -2.73
N THR A 117 -4.32 12.07 -2.21
CA THR A 117 -2.91 12.04 -1.82
C THR A 117 -2.13 11.29 -2.90
N VAL A 118 -0.92 11.72 -3.22
CA VAL A 118 0.02 10.95 -4.07
C VAL A 118 1.23 10.54 -3.24
N ILE A 119 1.61 9.28 -3.28
CA ILE A 119 2.80 8.79 -2.60
C ILE A 119 3.71 8.10 -3.59
N LYS A 120 4.99 8.00 -3.24
CA LYS A 120 5.98 7.21 -3.99
C LYS A 120 6.32 5.98 -3.16
N SER A 121 5.81 4.82 -3.56
CA SER A 121 6.06 3.55 -2.87
C SER A 121 7.35 2.87 -3.33
N LEU A 122 7.67 2.98 -4.62
CA LEU A 122 8.95 2.57 -5.21
C LEU A 122 9.50 3.69 -6.09
N PRO A 123 10.80 3.71 -6.43
CA PRO A 123 11.36 4.75 -7.29
C PRO A 123 10.59 4.95 -8.60
N HIS A 124 10.00 3.88 -9.16
CA HIS A 124 9.26 3.89 -10.42
C HIS A 124 7.73 3.79 -10.26
N LEU A 125 7.20 3.88 -9.03
CA LEU A 125 5.78 3.66 -8.74
C LEU A 125 5.22 4.80 -7.90
N LEU A 126 4.29 5.54 -8.49
CA LEU A 126 3.47 6.53 -7.81
C LEU A 126 2.10 5.92 -7.54
N GLU A 127 1.59 6.15 -6.34
CA GLU A 127 0.27 5.68 -5.93
C GLU A 127 -0.59 6.88 -5.56
N ILE A 128 -1.76 6.97 -6.19
CA ILE A 128 -2.75 8.01 -5.93
C ILE A 128 -3.85 7.37 -5.10
N GLN A 129 -4.14 7.97 -3.96
CA GLN A 129 -5.02 7.42 -2.93
C GLN A 129 -6.06 8.45 -2.50
N PRO A 130 -7.19 8.01 -1.92
CA PRO A 130 -8.16 8.91 -1.32
C PRO A 130 -7.51 9.78 -0.23
N PRO A 131 -8.05 10.98 0.03
CA PRO A 131 -7.44 11.90 0.97
C PRO A 131 -7.50 11.34 2.39
N GLY A 132 -6.41 11.51 3.14
CA GLY A 132 -6.31 11.05 4.52
C GLY A 132 -6.22 9.54 4.72
N VAL A 133 -6.00 8.75 3.65
CA VAL A 133 -5.60 7.34 3.74
C VAL A 133 -4.12 7.24 4.09
N SER A 134 -3.76 6.30 4.96
CA SER A 134 -2.38 5.87 5.22
C SER A 134 -2.39 4.49 5.86
N LYS A 135 -1.23 3.82 5.91
CA LYS A 135 -1.12 2.50 6.59
C LYS A 135 -1.31 2.64 8.09
N ALA A 136 -0.74 3.68 8.71
CA ALA A 136 -0.92 3.96 10.13
C ALA A 136 -2.40 4.05 10.53
N LYS A 137 -3.19 4.84 9.81
CA LYS A 137 -4.61 5.01 10.08
C LYS A 137 -5.42 3.74 9.89
N ALA A 138 -5.03 2.90 8.92
CA ALA A 138 -5.70 1.63 8.70
C ALA A 138 -5.38 0.62 9.81
N VAL A 139 -4.14 0.58 10.31
CA VAL A 139 -3.76 -0.23 11.46
C VAL A 139 -4.44 0.26 12.72
N GLU A 140 -4.48 1.58 12.95
CA GLU A 140 -5.19 2.22 14.05
C GLU A 140 -6.67 1.84 14.07
N PHE A 141 -7.36 2.03 12.95
CA PHE A 141 -8.77 1.65 12.82
C PHE A 141 -9.00 0.16 13.13
N LEU A 142 -8.12 -0.72 12.64
CA LEU A 142 -8.25 -2.16 12.87
C LEU A 142 -7.98 -2.53 14.32
N ALA A 143 -6.93 -1.99 14.94
CA ALA A 143 -6.58 -2.20 16.34
C ALA A 143 -7.71 -1.74 17.27
N ASP A 144 -8.25 -0.54 17.05
CA ASP A 144 -9.40 -0.01 17.80
C ASP A 144 -10.62 -0.94 17.70
N SER A 145 -10.92 -1.44 16.49
CA SER A 145 -12.04 -2.36 16.27
C SER A 145 -11.89 -3.70 16.99
N MET A 146 -10.65 -4.07 17.33
CA MET A 146 -10.28 -5.28 18.05
C MET A 146 -10.00 -5.04 19.53
N SER A 147 -10.10 -3.77 20.00
CA SER A 147 -9.71 -3.38 21.36
C SER A 147 -8.27 -3.75 21.71
N ILE A 148 -7.35 -3.57 20.76
CA ILE A 148 -5.90 -3.79 20.92
C ILE A 148 -5.23 -2.43 21.09
N ASP A 149 -4.49 -2.25 22.17
CA ASP A 149 -3.75 -1.01 22.39
C ASP A 149 -2.56 -0.92 21.43
N ARG A 150 -2.23 0.30 20.98
CA ARG A 150 -1.11 0.49 20.04
C ARG A 150 0.21 -0.08 20.58
N GLU A 151 0.39 -0.08 21.91
CA GLU A 151 1.54 -0.63 22.63
C GLU A 151 1.72 -2.15 22.39
N GLU A 152 0.63 -2.84 22.06
CA GLU A 152 0.60 -4.29 21.78
C GLU A 152 0.79 -4.60 20.29
N VAL A 153 0.82 -3.58 19.43
CA VAL A 153 0.97 -3.76 17.98
C VAL A 153 2.45 -3.82 17.59
N LEU A 154 2.83 -4.91 16.92
CA LEU A 154 4.11 -5.06 16.23
C LEU A 154 3.97 -4.76 14.74
N ALA A 155 4.57 -3.67 14.28
CA ALA A 155 4.73 -3.38 12.86
C ALA A 155 6.10 -3.83 12.33
N ILE A 156 6.09 -4.49 11.18
CA ILE A 156 7.30 -4.89 10.46
C ILE A 156 7.23 -4.27 9.06
N GLY A 157 8.29 -3.56 8.66
CA GLY A 157 8.31 -2.85 7.38
C GLY A 157 9.70 -2.76 6.77
N ASP A 158 9.77 -2.37 5.51
CA ASP A 158 11.02 -2.26 4.77
C ASP A 158 11.09 -1.01 3.88
N GLY A 159 9.95 -0.48 3.47
CA GLY A 159 9.83 0.69 2.60
C GLY A 159 9.57 2.01 3.34
N LEU A 160 9.84 3.13 2.66
CA LEU A 160 9.52 4.46 3.18
C LEU A 160 8.00 4.65 3.39
N ASN A 161 7.18 3.93 2.62
CA ASN A 161 5.73 3.91 2.77
C ASN A 161 5.23 3.08 3.97
N ASP A 162 6.12 2.44 4.73
CA ASP A 162 5.80 1.77 6.00
C ASP A 162 6.10 2.65 7.22
N LEU A 163 6.83 3.76 7.04
CA LEU A 163 7.30 4.58 8.16
C LEU A 163 6.17 5.10 9.02
N ASP A 164 5.04 5.51 8.45
CA ASP A 164 3.92 6.01 9.25
C ASP A 164 3.38 4.93 10.20
N MET A 165 3.16 3.72 9.69
CA MET A 165 2.69 2.56 10.47
C MET A 165 3.72 2.12 11.52
N LEU A 166 5.00 2.10 11.15
CA LEU A 166 6.10 1.79 12.08
C LEU A 166 6.19 2.83 13.21
N MET A 167 5.94 4.10 12.93
CA MET A 167 5.99 5.16 13.94
C MET A 167 4.76 5.19 14.84
N TRP A 168 3.61 4.72 14.35
CA TRP A 168 2.37 4.63 15.13
C TRP A 168 2.38 3.43 16.10
N SER A 169 2.95 2.30 15.68
CA SER A 169 2.95 1.05 16.45
C SER A 169 3.90 1.08 17.64
N GLY A 170 3.48 0.48 18.76
CA GLY A 170 4.28 0.43 20.00
C GLY A 170 5.51 -0.45 19.90
N MET A 171 5.42 -1.53 19.13
CA MET A 171 6.55 -2.37 18.75
C MET A 171 6.78 -2.23 17.25
N ARG A 172 8.06 -2.12 16.86
CA ARG A 172 8.41 -1.89 15.47
C ARG A 172 9.76 -2.50 15.13
N ALA A 173 9.86 -3.06 13.94
CA ALA A 173 11.06 -3.73 13.46
C ALA A 173 11.18 -3.64 11.95
N ALA A 174 12.38 -3.91 11.43
CA ALA A 174 12.65 -3.94 10.00
C ALA A 174 13.48 -5.16 9.61
N VAL A 175 13.33 -5.60 8.36
CA VAL A 175 14.11 -6.69 7.78
C VAL A 175 15.44 -6.19 7.22
N GLN A 176 16.40 -7.09 6.98
CA GLN A 176 17.75 -6.74 6.53
C GLN A 176 17.77 -5.93 5.22
N ASN A 177 16.85 -6.17 4.28
CA ASN A 177 16.78 -5.45 3.00
C ASN A 177 16.01 -4.12 3.10
N ALA A 178 15.58 -3.71 4.30
CA ALA A 178 14.87 -2.45 4.48
C ALA A 178 15.70 -1.24 4.07
N HIS A 179 15.00 -0.19 3.63
CA HIS A 179 15.58 1.10 3.34
C HIS A 179 16.34 1.64 4.55
N GLU A 180 17.47 2.30 4.33
CA GLU A 180 18.35 2.77 5.41
C GLU A 180 17.64 3.72 6.39
N ILE A 181 16.78 4.60 5.87
CA ILE A 181 15.92 5.45 6.71
C ILE A 181 14.99 4.62 7.60
N VAL A 182 14.41 3.52 7.10
CA VAL A 182 13.54 2.64 7.89
C VAL A 182 14.33 2.00 9.03
N LYS A 183 15.50 1.42 8.72
CA LYS A 183 16.38 0.79 9.72
C LYS A 183 16.77 1.73 10.86
N ARG A 184 17.03 3.00 10.55
CA ARG A 184 17.38 4.03 11.54
C ARG A 184 16.23 4.44 12.46
N ASN A 185 14.99 4.14 12.10
CA ASN A 185 13.79 4.55 12.83
C ASN A 185 13.13 3.40 13.61
N VAL A 186 13.71 2.19 13.59
CA VAL A 186 13.19 1.03 14.34
C VAL A 186 14.19 0.55 15.40
N PRO A 187 13.73 0.08 16.59
CA PRO A 187 14.60 -0.46 17.63
C PRO A 187 15.27 -1.78 17.26
N TYR A 188 14.66 -2.57 16.37
CA TYR A 188 15.15 -3.88 15.98
C TYR A 188 15.23 -4.02 14.47
N VAL A 189 16.37 -4.50 13.98
CA VAL A 189 16.56 -4.85 12.57
C VAL A 189 17.03 -6.30 12.51
N SER A 190 16.26 -7.15 11.83
CA SER A 190 16.67 -8.55 11.62
C SER A 190 17.91 -8.61 10.74
N GLY A 191 18.80 -9.57 11.05
CA GLY A 191 19.92 -9.91 10.19
C GLY A 191 19.52 -10.62 8.89
N LYS A 192 18.25 -10.99 8.71
CA LYS A 192 17.75 -11.74 7.54
C LYS A 192 16.84 -10.87 6.64
N PRO A 193 16.85 -11.09 5.32
CA PRO A 193 16.03 -10.30 4.41
C PRO A 193 14.62 -10.91 4.23
N TYR A 194 13.71 -10.11 3.69
CA TYR A 194 12.39 -10.50 3.21
C TYR A 194 11.61 -11.35 4.23
N SER A 195 10.96 -12.42 3.79
CA SER A 195 10.15 -13.30 4.64
C SER A 195 10.95 -13.99 5.74
N GLU A 196 12.25 -14.23 5.54
CA GLU A 196 13.08 -14.82 6.59
C GLU A 196 13.32 -13.86 7.74
N GLY A 197 13.49 -12.57 7.45
CA GLY A 197 13.56 -11.51 8.43
C GLY A 197 12.25 -11.31 9.19
N VAL A 198 11.10 -11.39 8.49
CA VAL A 198 9.80 -11.34 9.15
C VAL A 198 9.64 -12.48 10.17
N ARG A 199 9.98 -13.71 9.78
CA ARG A 199 9.94 -14.87 10.70
C ARG A 199 10.83 -14.67 11.92
N ASP A 200 12.04 -14.18 11.70
CA ASP A 200 13.04 -13.90 12.74
C ASP A 200 12.53 -12.88 13.76
N ILE A 201 11.96 -11.78 13.27
CA ILE A 201 11.35 -10.73 14.11
C ILE A 201 10.18 -11.29 14.92
N VAL A 202 9.26 -12.01 14.28
CA VAL A 202 8.10 -12.58 14.99
C VAL A 202 8.55 -13.53 16.10
N GLN A 203 9.61 -14.32 15.87
CA GLN A 203 10.17 -15.20 16.90
C GLN A 203 10.80 -14.42 18.07
N GLU A 204 11.56 -13.36 17.78
CA GLU A 204 12.15 -12.48 18.79
C GLU A 204 11.07 -11.86 19.69
N PHE A 205 10.04 -11.25 19.09
CA PHE A 205 9.00 -10.54 19.83
C PHE A 205 7.98 -11.46 20.51
N ALA A 206 7.70 -12.65 19.95
CA ALA A 206 6.90 -13.66 20.65
C ALA A 206 7.59 -14.13 21.95
N GLY A 207 8.93 -14.21 21.96
CA GLY A 207 9.69 -14.48 23.17
C GLY A 207 9.63 -13.34 24.20
N TRP A 208 9.53 -12.09 23.75
CA TRP A 208 9.44 -10.92 24.63
C TRP A 208 8.10 -10.83 25.38
N GLN A 209 7.00 -11.27 24.77
CA GLN A 209 5.69 -11.30 25.44
C GLN A 209 5.69 -12.30 26.62
N ILE A 210 6.24 -13.50 26.39
CA ILE A 210 6.33 -14.56 27.41
C ILE A 210 7.18 -14.12 28.63
N ALA A 211 8.21 -13.29 28.41
CA ALA A 211 9.05 -12.78 29.49
C ALA A 211 8.44 -11.60 30.27
N LYS A 212 7.42 -10.92 29.74
CA LYS A 212 6.68 -9.86 30.45
C LYS A 212 5.49 -10.40 31.25
N ASP A 213 4.95 -11.55 30.84
CA ASP A 213 3.84 -12.24 31.52
C ASP A 213 4.32 -13.17 32.67
N GLN A 214 5.61 -13.15 33.00
CA GLN A 214 6.23 -13.81 34.17
C GLN A 214 6.67 -12.79 35.22
#